data_AF-F0GF98-F1
#
_entry.id   AF-F0GF98-F1
#
_cell.length_a   1.000
_cell.length_b   1.000
_cell.length_c   1.000
_cell.angle_alpha   90.00
_cell.angle_beta   90.00
_cell.angle_gamma   90.00
#
_symmetry.space_group_name_H-M   'P 1'
#
loop_
_entity.id
_entity.type
_entity.pdbx_description
1 polymer ?
#
loop_
_entity_poly.entity_id
_entity_poly.type
_entity_poly.pdbx_seq_one_letter_code
_entity_poly.pdbx_strand_id
1 'polypeptide(L)'
;MRIDELDGTALDYWCARALCADAEDTLRFTAVAPTVIVTAACDALRRLDAQFAPSASWADAGAVLDRVVDLRVAQRGGDVVECDACFVDGPSTCGARGPNARIALLRAFVRARFGDTVDTPPTFAHRIERGAVVRYDPGTPIPETDRDLATGDSTDIRSVPRM
;
A
#
# COMPACT_ATOMS: atom_id res chain seq x y z
N MET A 1 8.37 16.18 -5.51
CA MET A 1 8.95 15.78 -4.21
C MET A 1 10.19 14.94 -4.46
N ARG A 2 11.29 15.16 -3.74
CA ARG A 2 12.48 14.31 -3.85
C ARG A 2 12.28 13.02 -3.04
N ILE A 3 12.75 11.89 -3.54
CA ILE A 3 12.60 10.60 -2.84
C ILE A 3 13.27 10.62 -1.46
N ASP A 4 14.44 11.24 -1.33
CA ASP A 4 15.16 11.31 -0.06
C ASP A 4 14.45 12.15 1.02
N GLU A 5 13.38 12.87 0.64
CA GLU A 5 12.53 13.66 1.54
C GLU A 5 11.16 13.00 1.79
N LEU A 6 10.80 11.93 1.05
CA LEU A 6 9.52 11.25 1.24
C LEU A 6 9.42 10.61 2.61
N ASP A 7 8.36 10.89 3.34
CA ASP A 7 8.12 10.29 4.65
C ASP A 7 6.63 10.11 4.92
N GLY A 8 6.31 9.33 5.96
CA GLY A 8 4.96 9.04 6.43
C GLY A 8 4.00 8.66 5.31
N THR A 9 2.81 9.27 5.32
CA THR A 9 1.71 9.01 4.39
C THR A 9 2.10 9.17 2.92
N ALA A 10 2.99 10.12 2.59
CA ALA A 10 3.43 10.31 1.21
C ALA A 10 4.33 9.15 0.74
N LEU A 11 5.22 8.68 1.61
CA LEU A 11 6.03 7.49 1.32
C LEU A 11 5.15 6.24 1.21
N ASP A 12 4.17 6.07 2.11
CA ASP A 12 3.23 4.95 2.09
C ASP A 12 2.42 4.88 0.79
N TYR A 13 1.92 6.03 0.33
CA TYR A 13 1.19 6.16 -0.94
C TYR A 13 2.04 5.68 -2.12
N TRP A 14 3.28 6.16 -2.21
CA TRP A 14 4.16 5.83 -3.32
C TRP A 14 4.66 4.38 -3.28
N CYS A 15 4.80 3.78 -2.08
CA CYS A 15 5.03 2.35 -1.94
C CYS A 15 3.88 1.52 -2.50
N ALA A 16 2.62 1.89 -2.22
CA ALA A 16 1.46 1.20 -2.79
C ALA A 16 1.42 1.31 -4.32
N ARG A 17 1.68 2.51 -4.86
CA ARG A 17 1.82 2.74 -6.31
C ARG A 17 2.91 1.87 -6.93
N ALA A 18 4.09 1.79 -6.29
CA ALA A 18 5.21 1.00 -6.78
C ALA A 18 4.90 -0.50 -6.78
N LEU A 19 4.29 -1.03 -5.73
CA LEU A 19 3.91 -2.45 -5.64
C LEU A 19 2.89 -2.85 -6.71
N CYS A 20 1.95 -1.97 -7.03
CA CYS A 20 0.92 -2.25 -8.03
C CYS A 20 1.26 -1.73 -9.43
N ALA A 21 2.51 -1.34 -9.69
CA ALA A 21 2.83 -0.59 -10.90
C ALA A 21 2.67 -1.38 -12.21
N ASP A 22 2.62 -2.71 -12.16
CA ASP A 22 2.35 -3.59 -13.32
C ASP A 22 0.88 -4.06 -13.38
N ALA A 23 0.06 -3.70 -12.38
CA ALA A 23 -1.36 -4.07 -12.26
C ALA A 23 -2.18 -2.90 -11.67
N GLU A 24 -1.96 -1.69 -12.23
CA GLU A 24 -2.47 -0.44 -11.65
C GLU A 24 -3.99 -0.35 -11.59
N ASP A 25 -4.69 -1.02 -12.52
CA ASP A 25 -6.16 -1.10 -12.58
C ASP A 25 -6.78 -1.85 -11.38
N THR A 26 -5.96 -2.60 -10.65
CA THR A 26 -6.36 -3.29 -9.42
C THR A 26 -6.25 -2.40 -8.17
N LEU A 27 -5.55 -1.26 -8.26
CA LEU A 27 -5.27 -0.38 -7.12
C LEU A 27 -6.29 0.77 -7.00
N ARG A 28 -6.90 0.87 -5.83
CA ARG A 28 -7.80 1.96 -5.44
C ARG A 28 -7.37 2.49 -4.07
N PHE A 29 -7.32 3.80 -3.95
CA PHE A 29 -7.15 4.53 -2.70
C PHE A 29 -8.52 5.01 -2.24
N THR A 30 -9.04 4.41 -1.16
CA THR A 30 -10.32 4.82 -0.55
C THR A 30 -10.13 5.99 0.41
N ALA A 31 -8.93 6.14 0.97
CA ALA A 31 -8.46 7.34 1.64
C ALA A 31 -6.94 7.50 1.45
N VAL A 32 -6.45 8.75 1.43
CA VAL A 32 -5.01 9.05 1.29
C VAL A 32 -4.46 9.82 2.48
N ALA A 33 -5.24 10.73 3.07
CA ALA A 33 -4.85 11.47 4.26
C ALA A 33 -5.97 11.43 5.32
N PRO A 34 -5.65 11.28 6.62
CA PRO A 34 -4.30 11.22 7.19
C PRO A 34 -3.59 9.87 6.99
N THR A 35 -4.33 8.82 6.65
CA THR A 35 -3.83 7.46 6.45
C THR A 35 -4.13 6.97 5.04
N VAL A 36 -3.25 6.14 4.49
CA VAL A 36 -3.45 5.47 3.22
C VAL A 36 -4.30 4.22 3.45
N ILE A 37 -5.52 4.21 2.90
CA ILE A 37 -6.41 3.05 2.87
C ILE A 37 -6.55 2.62 1.42
N VAL A 38 -6.27 1.35 1.16
CA VAL A 38 -6.20 0.79 -0.19
C VAL A 38 -7.02 -0.46 -0.36
N THR A 39 -7.57 -0.61 -1.56
CA THR A 39 -7.98 -1.89 -2.12
C THR A 39 -7.03 -2.22 -3.27
N ALA A 40 -6.34 -3.35 -3.18
CA ALA A 40 -5.37 -3.82 -4.15
C ALA A 40 -5.48 -5.35 -4.29
N ALA A 41 -5.38 -5.86 -5.50
CA ALA A 41 -5.53 -7.29 -5.79
C ALA A 41 -4.47 -7.80 -6.77
N CYS A 42 -3.23 -7.33 -6.60
CA CYS A 42 -2.08 -7.83 -7.36
C CYS A 42 -1.21 -8.75 -6.50
N ASP A 43 -0.26 -9.46 -7.11
CA ASP A 43 0.59 -10.41 -6.38
C ASP A 43 1.49 -9.74 -5.33
N ALA A 44 1.95 -8.52 -5.60
CA ALA A 44 2.80 -7.75 -4.70
C ALA A 44 2.03 -7.07 -3.55
N LEU A 45 0.70 -6.89 -3.68
CA LEU A 45 -0.13 -6.27 -2.66
C LEU A 45 -1.59 -6.73 -2.77
N ARG A 46 -2.04 -7.48 -1.76
CA ARG A 46 -3.43 -7.92 -1.61
C ARG A 46 -4.02 -7.31 -0.35
N ARG A 47 -4.92 -6.34 -0.52
CA ARG A 47 -5.65 -5.66 0.56
C ARG A 47 -7.07 -5.33 0.11
N LEU A 48 -8.03 -5.43 1.02
CA LEU A 48 -9.41 -5.03 0.79
C LEU A 48 -9.78 -3.96 1.79
N ASP A 49 -9.89 -2.72 1.30
CA ASP A 49 -10.21 -1.51 2.07
C ASP A 49 -9.50 -1.43 3.44
N ALA A 50 -8.18 -1.64 3.42
CA ALA A 50 -7.37 -1.72 4.62
C ALA A 50 -6.27 -0.67 4.63
N GLN A 51 -5.89 -0.22 5.83
CA GLN A 51 -4.75 0.66 6.00
C GLN A 51 -3.48 -0.01 5.46
N PHE A 52 -2.63 0.80 4.83
CA PHE A 52 -1.29 0.41 4.42
C PHE A 52 -0.30 1.50 4.85
N ALA A 53 0.53 1.21 5.84
CA ALA A 53 1.45 2.15 6.47
C ALA A 53 2.87 1.55 6.60
N PRO A 54 3.54 1.16 5.50
CA PRO A 54 4.86 0.55 5.54
C PRO A 54 5.93 1.43 6.22
N SER A 55 5.82 2.75 6.16
CA SER A 55 6.73 3.68 6.86
C SER A 55 6.65 3.54 8.38
N ALA A 56 5.50 3.14 8.93
CA ALA A 56 5.23 2.97 10.36
C ALA A 56 5.24 1.50 10.81
N SER A 57 4.93 0.54 9.93
CA SER A 57 4.72 -0.87 10.26
C SER A 57 5.63 -1.80 9.43
N TRP A 58 6.38 -2.66 10.11
CA TRP A 58 7.14 -3.72 9.44
C TRP A 58 6.24 -4.79 8.81
N ALA A 59 5.06 -5.04 9.37
CA ALA A 59 4.10 -5.98 8.79
C ALA A 59 3.65 -5.51 7.40
N ASP A 60 3.53 -4.20 7.20
CA ASP A 60 3.19 -3.62 5.89
C ASP A 60 4.43 -3.49 5.00
N ALA A 61 5.59 -3.11 5.56
CA ALA A 61 6.85 -3.04 4.82
C ALA A 61 7.34 -4.41 4.32
N GLY A 62 6.85 -5.52 4.91
CA GLY A 62 7.09 -6.88 4.44
C GLY A 62 6.77 -7.06 2.95
N ALA A 63 5.71 -6.43 2.46
CA ALA A 63 5.35 -6.47 1.04
C ALA A 63 6.45 -5.91 0.12
N VAL A 64 7.23 -4.92 0.59
CA VAL A 64 8.40 -4.40 -0.14
C VAL A 64 9.61 -5.32 0.01
N LEU A 65 9.83 -5.87 1.21
CA LEU A 65 10.91 -6.84 1.45
C LEU A 65 10.77 -8.09 0.58
N ASP A 66 9.56 -8.58 0.34
CA ASP A 66 9.29 -9.72 -0.54
C ASP A 66 9.66 -9.44 -2.01
N ARG A 67 9.96 -8.19 -2.37
CA ARG A 67 10.44 -7.80 -3.70
C ARG A 67 11.96 -7.73 -3.81
N VAL A 68 12.67 -7.82 -2.69
CA VAL A 68 14.12 -7.63 -2.62
C VAL A 68 14.85 -8.89 -3.09
N VAL A 69 15.84 -8.70 -3.96
CA VAL A 69 16.77 -9.74 -4.44
C VAL A 69 18.10 -9.68 -3.71
N ASP A 70 18.62 -8.47 -3.50
CA ASP A 70 19.85 -8.20 -2.78
C ASP A 70 19.67 -6.91 -1.97
N LEU A 71 20.25 -6.87 -0.76
CA LEU A 71 20.08 -5.78 0.19
C LEU A 71 21.35 -5.55 0.96
N ARG A 72 21.83 -4.30 0.91
CA ARG A 72 22.93 -3.81 1.72
C ARG A 72 22.46 -2.60 2.51
N VAL A 73 22.61 -2.69 3.83
CA VAL A 73 22.30 -1.60 4.74
C VAL A 73 23.57 -1.22 5.48
N ALA A 74 23.91 0.06 5.42
CA ALA A 74 25.05 0.62 6.13
C ALA A 74 24.60 1.78 7.02
N GLN A 75 25.08 1.81 8.26
CA GLN A 75 25.03 3.01 9.06
C GLN A 75 26.24 3.87 8.72
N ARG A 76 26.02 5.08 8.22
CA ARG A 76 27.07 6.09 8.15
C ARG A 76 27.00 6.94 9.40
N GLY A 77 28.16 7.28 9.96
CA GLY A 77 28.28 8.00 11.23
C GLY A 77 27.24 9.13 11.37
N GLY A 78 26.52 9.13 12.50
CA GLY A 78 25.29 9.91 12.71
C GLY A 78 24.03 9.03 12.75
N ASP A 79 22.86 9.67 12.64
CA ASP A 79 21.52 9.02 12.64
C ASP A 79 20.99 8.69 11.22
N VAL A 80 21.90 8.53 10.24
CA VAL A 80 21.53 8.30 8.84
C VAL A 80 21.87 6.87 8.43
N VAL A 81 20.88 6.18 7.88
CA VAL A 81 21.01 4.85 7.29
C VAL A 81 21.00 4.95 5.78
N GLU A 82 21.99 4.34 5.14
CA GLU A 82 22.04 4.14 3.69
C GLU A 82 21.60 2.70 3.37
N CYS A 83 20.74 2.56 2.35
CA CYS A 83 20.22 1.28 1.89
C CYS A 83 20.40 1.21 0.38
N ASP A 84 21.13 0.19 -0.10
CA ASP A 84 21.24 -0.18 -1.50
C ASP A 84 20.52 -1.51 -1.72
N ALA A 85 19.52 -1.52 -2.60
CA ALA A 85 18.68 -2.69 -2.84
C ALA A 85 18.47 -2.99 -4.33
N CYS A 86 18.47 -4.27 -4.67
CA CYS A 86 17.99 -4.78 -5.95
C CYS A 86 16.58 -5.34 -5.75
N PHE A 87 15.68 -5.09 -6.68
CA PHE A 87 14.32 -5.63 -6.65
C PHE A 87 14.07 -6.47 -7.89
N VAL A 88 13.22 -7.50 -7.78
CA VAL A 88 13.04 -8.48 -8.87
C VAL A 88 12.56 -7.87 -10.20
N ASP A 89 11.90 -6.71 -10.16
CA ASP A 89 11.40 -5.99 -11.36
C ASP A 89 12.16 -4.67 -11.60
N GLY A 90 13.28 -4.46 -10.90
CA GLY A 90 14.05 -3.21 -10.94
C GLY A 90 15.18 -3.24 -11.98
N PRO A 91 15.51 -2.10 -12.62
CA PRO A 91 16.51 -2.05 -13.69
C PRO A 91 17.96 -2.19 -13.20
N SER A 92 18.24 -1.99 -11.90
CA SER A 92 19.57 -2.13 -11.26
C SER A 92 19.47 -1.88 -9.74
N THR A 93 20.59 -2.04 -9.01
CA THR A 93 20.70 -1.65 -7.60
C THR A 93 20.35 -0.16 -7.42
N CYS A 94 19.38 0.14 -6.57
CA CYS A 94 18.97 1.50 -6.24
C CYS A 94 19.23 1.79 -4.77
N GLY A 95 19.91 2.91 -4.52
CA GLY A 95 20.26 3.37 -3.18
C GLY A 95 19.35 4.49 -2.68
N ALA A 96 19.02 4.52 -1.40
CA ALA A 96 18.40 5.68 -0.74
C ALA A 96 18.80 5.80 0.72
N ARG A 97 18.54 6.97 1.31
CA ARG A 97 18.88 7.28 2.71
C ARG A 97 17.63 7.53 3.53
N GLY A 98 17.71 7.22 4.82
CA GLY A 98 16.62 7.47 5.75
C GLY A 98 17.07 7.48 7.21
N PRO A 99 16.19 7.91 8.12
CA PRO A 99 16.45 7.90 9.57
C PRO A 99 16.59 6.49 10.15
N ASN A 100 16.14 5.46 9.42
CA ASN A 100 16.30 4.06 9.79
C ASN A 100 16.25 3.19 8.52
N ALA A 101 16.60 1.91 8.67
CA ALA A 101 16.65 0.94 7.57
C ALA A 101 15.31 0.80 6.82
N ARG A 102 14.17 0.86 7.52
CA ARG A 102 12.85 0.76 6.91
C ARG A 102 12.60 1.90 5.94
N ILE A 103 12.77 3.13 6.41
CA ILE A 103 12.56 4.32 5.57
C ILE A 103 13.55 4.34 4.40
N ALA A 104 14.82 4.00 4.64
CA ALA A 104 15.82 3.92 3.57
C ALA A 104 15.45 2.88 2.50
N LEU A 105 15.00 1.69 2.90
CA LEU A 105 14.53 0.64 1.98
C LEU A 105 13.31 1.08 1.17
N LEU A 106 12.29 1.65 1.82
CA LEU A 106 11.06 2.08 1.14
C LEU A 106 11.37 3.18 0.11
N ARG A 107 12.23 4.13 0.46
CA ARG A 107 12.70 5.16 -0.47
C ARG A 107 13.47 4.56 -1.64
N ALA A 108 14.36 3.60 -1.39
CA ALA A 108 15.11 2.91 -2.45
C ALA A 108 14.16 2.17 -3.42
N PHE A 109 13.10 1.54 -2.89
CA PHE A 109 12.07 0.87 -3.67
C PHE A 109 11.28 1.84 -4.56
N VAL A 110 10.82 2.97 -3.99
CA VAL A 110 10.13 4.01 -4.77
C VAL A 110 11.06 4.59 -5.83
N ARG A 111 12.34 4.84 -5.50
CA ARG A 111 13.35 5.32 -6.45
C ARG A 111 13.57 4.34 -7.59
N ALA A 112 13.63 3.04 -7.30
CA ALA A 112 13.81 2.02 -8.33
C ALA A 112 12.69 2.02 -9.38
N ARG A 113 11.47 2.41 -9.00
CA ARG A 113 10.31 2.43 -9.91
C ARG A 113 10.07 3.78 -10.59
N PHE A 114 10.29 4.89 -9.88
CA PHE A 114 9.89 6.22 -10.35
C PHE A 114 11.07 7.20 -10.55
N GLY A 115 12.31 6.79 -10.26
CA GLY A 115 13.48 7.66 -10.30
C GLY A 115 13.55 8.59 -9.08
N ASP A 116 14.22 9.73 -9.22
CA ASP A 116 14.59 10.58 -8.06
C ASP A 116 13.51 11.52 -7.55
N THR A 117 12.40 11.66 -8.28
CA THR A 117 11.32 12.58 -7.93
C THR A 117 9.96 12.02 -8.28
N VAL A 118 8.98 12.32 -7.45
CA VAL A 118 7.57 11.98 -7.64
C VAL A 118 6.68 13.17 -7.33
N ASP A 119 5.43 13.15 -7.81
CA ASP A 119 4.46 14.20 -7.51
C ASP A 119 3.93 14.13 -6.07
N THR A 120 3.25 15.20 -5.64
CA THR A 120 2.52 15.19 -4.37
C THR A 120 1.29 14.30 -4.49
N PRO A 121 1.05 13.36 -3.55
CA PRO A 121 -0.14 12.51 -3.58
C PRO A 121 -1.45 13.32 -3.59
N PRO A 122 -2.46 12.89 -4.36
CA PRO A 122 -3.79 13.46 -4.26
C PRO A 122 -4.38 13.28 -2.86
N THR A 123 -5.12 14.27 -2.37
CA THR A 123 -5.74 14.23 -1.02
C THR A 123 -7.12 13.58 -0.99
N PHE A 124 -7.60 13.07 -2.13
CA PHE A 124 -8.95 12.51 -2.30
C PHE A 124 -8.89 11.04 -2.72
N ALA A 125 -10.00 10.32 -2.50
CA ALA A 125 -10.16 8.93 -2.94
C ALA A 125 -10.10 8.82 -4.46
N HIS A 126 -9.26 7.91 -4.96
CA HIS A 126 -9.00 7.76 -6.38
C HIS A 126 -8.55 6.35 -6.74
N ARG A 127 -8.62 6.04 -8.02
CA ARG A 127 -8.01 4.84 -8.60
C ARG A 127 -7.00 5.24 -9.65
N ILE A 128 -6.15 4.30 -10.05
CA ILE A 128 -5.22 4.50 -11.15
C ILE A 128 -5.78 3.82 -12.39
N GLU A 129 -5.92 4.57 -13.48
CA GLU A 129 -6.30 4.05 -14.78
C GLU A 129 -5.24 4.43 -15.80
N ARG A 130 -4.49 3.44 -16.31
CA ARG A 130 -3.42 3.66 -17.32
C ARG A 130 -2.43 4.76 -16.88
N GLY A 131 -1.96 4.71 -15.64
CA GLY A 131 -1.09 5.71 -15.03
C GLY A 131 -1.77 7.00 -14.56
N ALA A 132 -3.03 7.26 -14.94
CA ALA A 132 -3.75 8.48 -14.60
C ALA A 132 -4.54 8.34 -13.28
N VAL A 133 -4.54 9.40 -12.48
CA VAL A 133 -5.37 9.50 -11.28
C VAL A 133 -6.81 9.81 -11.69
N VAL A 134 -7.74 8.92 -11.38
CA VAL A 134 -9.17 9.08 -11.63
C VAL A 134 -9.92 9.09 -10.31
N ARG A 135 -10.73 10.13 -10.08
CA ARG A 135 -11.51 10.25 -8.85
C ARG A 135 -12.40 9.02 -8.66
N TYR A 136 -12.34 8.46 -7.47
CA TYR A 136 -13.14 7.31 -7.07
C TYR A 136 -14.14 7.78 -6.04
N ASP A 137 -15.42 7.71 -6.40
CA ASP A 137 -16.51 7.90 -5.47
C ASP A 137 -16.98 6.48 -5.08
N PRO A 138 -16.70 6.00 -3.86
CA PRO A 138 -17.10 4.67 -3.42
C PRO A 138 -18.63 4.46 -3.39
N GLY A 139 -19.42 5.50 -3.71
CA GLY A 139 -20.86 5.50 -3.50
C GLY A 139 -21.18 5.77 -2.04
N THR A 140 -22.39 6.24 -1.77
CA THR A 140 -22.87 6.43 -0.40
C THR A 140 -22.78 5.09 0.35
N PRO A 141 -22.25 5.06 1.58
CA PRO A 141 -22.34 3.88 2.42
C PRO A 141 -23.78 3.39 2.42
N ILE A 142 -23.99 2.07 2.33
CA ILE A 142 -25.31 1.50 2.58
C ILE A 142 -25.71 2.02 3.97
N PRO A 143 -26.85 2.73 4.12
CA PRO A 143 -27.28 3.15 5.43
C PRO A 143 -27.26 1.93 6.33
N GLU A 144 -26.71 2.07 7.54
CA GLU A 144 -26.84 1.03 8.55
C GLU A 144 -28.34 0.85 8.73
N THR A 145 -28.91 -0.15 8.05
CA THR A 145 -30.29 -0.54 8.29
C THR A 145 -30.32 -0.80 9.77
N ASP A 146 -31.13 0.00 10.47
CA ASP A 146 -31.49 -0.24 11.85
C ASP A 146 -31.67 -1.74 11.99
N ARG A 147 -31.02 -2.35 12.99
CA ARG A 147 -31.15 -3.78 13.21
C ARG A 147 -32.63 -4.02 13.44
N ASP A 148 -33.36 -4.36 12.37
CA ASP A 148 -34.62 -5.03 12.46
C ASP A 148 -34.24 -6.31 13.17
N LEU A 149 -34.47 -6.30 14.49
CA LEU A 149 -34.48 -7.48 15.31
C LEU A 149 -35.44 -8.41 14.57
N ALA A 150 -34.86 -9.36 13.85
CA ALA A 150 -35.60 -10.44 13.23
C ALA A 150 -36.32 -11.13 14.39
N THR A 151 -37.54 -10.68 14.66
CA THR A 151 -38.50 -11.34 15.52
C THR A 151 -39.13 -12.42 14.65
N GLY A 152 -38.27 -13.26 14.06
CA GLY A 152 -38.64 -14.44 13.32
C GLY A 152 -38.57 -15.58 14.31
N ASP A 153 -39.73 -16.04 14.73
CA ASP A 153 -39.90 -17.19 15.60
C ASP A 153 -39.17 -18.40 15.00
N SER A 154 -38.01 -18.71 15.58
CA SER A 154 -37.06 -19.70 15.09
C SER A 154 -37.50 -21.10 15.51
N THR A 155 -38.56 -21.63 14.91
CA THR A 155 -38.94 -23.05 15.07
C THR A 155 -39.59 -23.63 13.82
N ASP A 156 -38.83 -23.85 12.74
CA ASP A 156 -39.15 -24.93 11.80
C ASP A 156 -37.93 -25.24 10.88
N ILE A 157 -36.90 -25.88 11.45
CA ILE A 157 -35.94 -26.64 10.65
C ILE A 157 -36.26 -28.12 10.88
N ARG A 158 -37.06 -28.70 9.98
CA ARG A 158 -37.32 -30.15 9.97
C ARG A 158 -36.20 -30.85 9.22
N SER A 159 -35.35 -31.55 9.96
CA SER A 159 -34.36 -32.47 9.42
C SER A 159 -35.06 -33.58 8.63
N VAL A 160 -34.77 -33.68 7.33
CA VAL A 160 -35.26 -34.77 6.48
C VAL A 160 -34.43 -36.03 6.80
N PRO A 161 -35.04 -37.20 7.09
CA PRO A 161 -34.27 -38.43 7.30
C PRO A 161 -33.66 -38.87 5.97
N ARG A 162 -32.37 -39.20 5.98
CA ARG A 162 -31.73 -39.90 4.86
C ARG A 162 -32.13 -41.37 4.91
N MET A 163 -32.67 -41.88 3.81
CA MET A 163 -32.81 -43.31 3.52
C MET A 163 -31.65 -43.75 2.65
#